data_AF-A0A9P5EVQ1-F1
#
_entry.id   AF-A0A9P5EVQ1-F1
#
_cell.length_a   1.000
_cell.length_b   1.000
_cell.length_c   1.000
_cell.angle_alpha   90.00
_cell.angle_beta   90.00
_cell.angle_gamma   90.00
#
_symmetry.space_group_name_H-M   'P 1'
#
loop_
_entity.id
_entity.type
_entity.pdbx_description
1 polymer ?
#
loop_
_entity_poly.entity_id
_entity_poly.type
_entity_poly.pdbx_seq_one_letter_code
_entity_poly.pdbx_strand_id
1 'polypeptide(L)'
;MGSVAGLKGGTPHLLYPTSKGAIVNMTRAMAAHHAGDGIRVNCVCPGMLYTPMMYAGGMSEEARAARRQRSLLGTEGNGWDAACAVVFLASNHARWMTGVILPVDAGTTAAVGIGMVKAASVNG
;
A
#
# COMPACT_ATOMS: atom_id res chain seq x y z
N MET A 1 -8.94 4.91 2.76
CA MET A 1 -7.74 4.69 1.94
C MET A 1 -6.50 4.84 2.80
N GLY A 2 -5.65 3.81 2.84
CA GLY A 2 -4.46 3.73 3.68
C GLY A 2 -3.19 4.09 2.92
N SER A 3 -2.07 3.46 3.30
CA SER A 3 -0.78 3.51 2.61
C SER A 3 0.10 2.41 3.18
N VAL A 4 1.03 1.88 2.40
CA VAL A 4 2.05 0.95 2.94
C VAL A 4 2.91 1.57 4.03
N ALA A 5 3.02 2.90 4.09
CA ALA A 5 3.66 3.61 5.21
C ALA A 5 2.91 3.37 6.53
N GLY A 6 1.59 3.20 6.52
CA GLY A 6 0.80 2.88 7.71
C GLY A 6 0.92 1.41 8.16
N LEU A 7 1.57 0.57 7.35
CA LEU A 7 1.84 -0.83 7.66
C LEU A 7 3.26 -1.05 8.23
N LYS A 8 4.10 -0.01 8.19
CA LYS A 8 5.51 -0.06 8.58
C LYS A 8 5.81 1.06 9.58
N GLY A 9 6.54 0.75 10.65
CA GLY A 9 6.93 1.76 11.65
C GLY A 9 8.14 2.62 11.25
N GLY A 10 9.02 2.12 10.39
CA GLY A 10 10.35 2.71 10.12
C GLY A 10 10.43 3.67 8.93
N THR A 11 9.52 4.64 8.81
CA THR A 11 9.64 5.70 7.78
C THR A 11 10.29 6.96 8.37
N PRO A 12 10.99 7.79 7.57
CA PRO A 12 11.60 9.03 8.09
C PRO A 12 10.59 10.09 8.56
N HIS A 13 9.29 9.89 8.34
CA HIS A 13 8.24 10.81 8.74
C HIS A 13 7.42 10.20 9.88
N LEU A 14 7.11 10.97 10.92
CA LEU A 14 6.29 10.50 12.05
C LEU A 14 4.79 10.56 11.74
N LEU A 15 4.30 11.73 11.33
CA LEU A 15 2.85 12.01 11.30
C LEU A 15 2.11 11.20 10.22
N TYR A 16 2.69 11.11 9.02
CA TYR A 16 2.06 10.42 7.91
C TYR A 16 1.81 8.92 8.18
N PRO A 17 2.83 8.08 8.51
CA PRO A 17 2.58 6.67 8.80
C PRO A 17 1.68 6.47 10.02
N THR A 18 1.79 7.31 11.07
CA THR A 18 0.88 7.23 12.22
C THR A 18 -0.58 7.45 11.80
N SER A 19 -0.84 8.50 11.01
CA SER A 19 -2.20 8.76 10.50
C SER A 19 -2.73 7.60 9.65
N LYS A 20 -1.87 6.99 8.82
CA LYS A 20 -2.25 5.86 7.98
C LYS A 20 -2.38 4.55 8.76
N GLY A 21 -1.64 4.37 9.84
CA GLY A 21 -1.82 3.29 10.81
C GLY A 21 -3.15 3.39 11.56
N ALA A 22 -3.61 4.61 11.88
CA ALA A 22 -4.94 4.82 12.44
C ALA A 22 -6.04 4.34 11.48
N ILE A 23 -5.93 4.63 10.17
CA ILE A 23 -6.87 4.13 9.15
C ILE A 23 -6.90 2.60 9.11
N VAL A 24 -5.76 1.93 9.29
CA VAL A 24 -5.66 0.46 9.29
C VAL A 24 -6.49 -0.14 10.42
N ASN A 25 -6.35 0.36 11.65
CA ASN A 25 -7.16 -0.14 12.77
C ASN A 25 -8.62 0.31 12.68
N MET A 26 -8.88 1.55 12.24
CA MET A 26 -10.24 2.04 12.02
C MET A 26 -11.00 1.16 11.02
N THR A 27 -10.35 0.67 9.97
CA THR A 27 -10.97 -0.23 8.97
C THR A 27 -11.49 -1.51 9.63
N ARG A 28 -10.69 -2.13 10.50
CA ARG A 28 -11.09 -3.36 11.21
C ARG A 28 -12.21 -3.10 12.21
N ALA A 29 -12.12 -1.99 12.96
CA ALA A 29 -13.16 -1.60 13.90
C ALA A 29 -14.51 -1.37 13.20
N MET A 30 -14.50 -0.64 12.09
CA MET A 30 -15.70 -0.37 11.28
C MET A 30 -16.25 -1.65 10.64
N ALA A 31 -15.39 -2.55 10.17
CA ALA A 31 -15.82 -3.85 9.65
C ALA A 31 -16.55 -4.67 10.70
N ALA A 32 -16.06 -4.69 11.95
CA ALA A 32 -16.72 -5.39 13.05
C ALA A 32 -18.04 -4.71 13.45
N HIS A 33 -18.04 -3.38 13.54
CA HIS A 33 -19.20 -2.61 13.98
C HIS A 33 -20.38 -2.69 13.01
N HIS A 34 -20.11 -2.72 11.70
CA HIS A 34 -21.16 -2.72 10.67
C HIS A 34 -21.43 -4.09 10.04
N ALA A 35 -20.83 -5.17 10.58
CA ALA A 35 -21.08 -6.52 10.07
C ALA A 35 -22.56 -6.91 10.17
N GLY A 36 -23.25 -6.51 11.25
CA GLY A 36 -24.69 -6.75 11.43
C GLY A 36 -25.57 -6.02 10.42
N ASP A 37 -25.08 -4.90 9.88
CA ASP A 37 -25.77 -4.11 8.85
C ASP A 37 -25.54 -4.66 7.43
N GLY A 38 -24.75 -5.74 7.29
CA GLY A 38 -24.35 -6.28 5.99
C GLY A 38 -23.36 -5.39 5.22
N ILE A 39 -22.73 -4.41 5.88
CA ILE A 39 -21.77 -3.49 5.24
C ILE A 39 -20.35 -4.05 5.36
N ARG A 40 -19.63 -4.08 4.23
CA ARG A 40 -18.22 -4.47 4.17
C ARG A 40 -17.34 -3.24 4.24
N VAL A 41 -16.27 -3.30 5.03
CA VAL A 41 -15.31 -2.20 5.16
C VAL A 41 -13.91 -2.73 4.93
N ASN A 42 -13.22 -2.22 3.90
CA ASN A 42 -11.87 -2.66 3.53
C ASN A 42 -10.97 -1.44 3.27
N CYS A 43 -9.67 -1.66 3.27
CA CYS A 43 -8.67 -0.62 3.03
C CYS A 43 -7.66 -1.07 2.00
N VAL A 44 -7.52 -0.30 0.94
CA VAL A 44 -6.39 -0.40 0.01
C VAL A 44 -5.24 0.45 0.56
N CYS A 45 -4.03 -0.11 0.53
CA CYS A 45 -2.79 0.52 0.97
C CYS A 45 -1.81 0.63 -0.21
N PRO A 46 -1.83 1.75 -0.94
CA PRO A 46 -0.94 1.93 -2.08
C PRO A 46 0.53 2.06 -1.67
N GLY A 47 1.40 1.58 -2.57
CA GLY A 47 2.85 1.79 -2.55
C GLY A 47 3.26 3.10 -3.24
N MET A 48 4.34 3.03 -4.02
CA MET A 48 4.87 4.19 -4.75
C MET A 48 4.04 4.47 -5.99
N LEU A 49 3.11 5.42 -5.90
CA LEU A 49 2.33 5.91 -7.04
C LEU A 49 2.85 7.27 -7.55
N TYR A 50 2.92 7.43 -8.86
CA TYR A 50 3.17 8.69 -9.55
C TYR A 50 1.84 9.40 -9.81
N THR A 51 1.55 10.43 -9.03
CA THR A 51 0.28 11.19 -9.07
C THR A 51 0.56 12.68 -8.92
N PRO A 52 -0.41 13.57 -9.22
CA PRO A 52 -0.21 15.03 -9.06
C PRO A 52 0.37 15.43 -7.70
N MET A 53 -0.07 14.78 -6.61
CA MET A 53 0.46 15.01 -5.27
C MET A 53 1.97 14.83 -5.15
N MET A 54 2.57 13.94 -5.95
CA MET A 54 4.01 13.66 -5.91
C MET A 54 4.84 14.58 -6.78
N TYR A 55 4.41 14.87 -8.01
CA TYR A 55 5.21 15.69 -8.92
C TYR A 55 4.92 17.19 -8.81
N ALA A 56 3.82 17.61 -8.15
CA ALA A 56 3.49 19.03 -7.98
C ALA A 56 4.58 19.84 -7.25
N GLY A 57 5.40 19.19 -6.41
CA GLY A 57 6.52 19.82 -5.70
C GLY A 57 7.84 19.87 -6.48
N GLY A 58 7.87 19.55 -7.78
CA GLY A 58 9.10 19.58 -8.58
C GLY A 58 10.01 18.38 -8.34
N MET A 59 9.47 17.16 -8.44
CA MET A 59 10.24 15.91 -8.29
C MET A 59 11.29 15.76 -9.41
N SER A 60 12.55 15.52 -9.04
CA SER A 60 13.61 15.21 -10.01
C SER A 60 13.48 13.79 -10.58
N GLU A 61 14.06 13.55 -11.76
CA GLU A 61 14.03 12.20 -12.37
C GLU A 61 14.86 11.20 -11.55
N GLU A 62 15.93 11.62 -10.89
CA GLU A 62 16.72 10.77 -9.99
C GLU A 62 15.88 10.31 -8.80
N ALA A 63 15.12 11.22 -8.18
CA ALA A 63 14.20 10.89 -7.09
C ALA A 63 13.13 9.91 -7.56
N ARG A 64 12.59 10.10 -8.77
CA ARG A 64 11.62 9.20 -9.37
C ARG A 64 12.20 7.82 -9.68
N ALA A 65 13.41 7.75 -10.22
CA ALA A 65 14.10 6.49 -10.48
C ALA A 65 14.36 5.71 -9.18
N ALA A 66 14.81 6.41 -8.13
CA ALA A 66 14.99 5.82 -6.80
C ALA A 66 13.68 5.26 -6.21
N ARG A 67 12.52 5.87 -6.52
CA ARG A 67 11.21 5.36 -6.08
C ARG A 67 10.83 4.06 -6.78
N ARG A 68 11.04 3.94 -8.10
CA ARG A 68 10.78 2.71 -8.87
C ARG A 68 11.50 1.51 -8.27
N GLN A 69 12.76 1.71 -7.86
CA GLN A 69 13.62 0.68 -7.27
C GLN A 69 13.21 0.26 -5.84
N ARG A 70 12.23 0.91 -5.21
CA ARG A 70 11.71 0.52 -3.87
C ARG A 70 10.62 -0.54 -3.92
N SER A 71 10.24 -1.02 -5.10
CA SER A 71 9.29 -2.11 -5.27
C SER A 71 10.00 -3.33 -5.87
N LEU A 72 9.48 -4.53 -5.59
CA LEU A 72 10.04 -5.77 -6.15
C LEU A 72 9.89 -5.84 -7.67
N LEU A 73 8.83 -5.25 -8.22
CA LEU A 73 8.63 -5.19 -9.67
C LEU A 73 9.47 -4.09 -10.35
N GLY A 74 10.24 -3.30 -9.59
CA GLY A 74 11.10 -2.25 -10.15
C GLY A 74 10.34 -1.15 -10.89
N THR A 75 9.06 -0.96 -10.58
CA THR A 75 8.16 -0.02 -11.27
C THR A 75 7.58 1.02 -10.32
N GLU A 76 6.95 2.04 -10.89
CA GLU A 76 6.15 3.02 -10.17
C GLU A 76 4.72 2.97 -10.73
N GLY A 77 3.74 2.82 -9.84
CA GLY A 77 2.33 2.78 -10.23
C GLY A 77 1.76 4.17 -10.53
N ASN A 78 0.48 4.22 -10.86
CA ASN A 78 -0.31 5.44 -11.04
C ASN A 78 -1.66 5.31 -10.29
N GLY A 79 -2.54 6.31 -10.44
CA GLY A 79 -3.83 6.32 -9.76
C GLY A 79 -4.73 5.11 -10.08
N TRP A 80 -4.63 4.57 -11.29
CA TRP A 80 -5.44 3.43 -11.75
C TRP A 80 -5.07 2.13 -11.06
N ASP A 81 -3.79 1.91 -10.71
CA ASP A 81 -3.38 0.70 -10.00
C ASP A 81 -4.11 0.57 -8.65
N ALA A 82 -4.28 1.67 -7.93
CA ALA A 82 -5.08 1.71 -6.71
C ALA A 82 -6.59 1.66 -7.00
N ALA A 83 -7.06 2.36 -8.04
CA ALA A 83 -8.48 2.43 -8.38
C ALA A 83 -9.05 1.05 -8.74
N CYS A 84 -8.33 0.24 -9.51
CA CYS A 84 -8.74 -1.12 -9.88
C CYS A 84 -8.96 -2.00 -8.65
N ALA A 85 -8.09 -1.91 -7.64
CA ALA A 85 -8.27 -2.63 -6.38
C ALA A 85 -9.48 -2.14 -5.58
N VAL A 86 -9.76 -0.83 -5.59
CA VAL A 86 -10.97 -0.26 -4.96
C VAL A 86 -12.22 -0.79 -5.67
N VAL A 87 -12.26 -0.78 -7.00
CA VAL A 87 -13.37 -1.31 -7.79
C VAL A 87 -13.60 -2.79 -7.49
N PHE A 88 -12.53 -3.59 -7.43
CA PHE A 88 -12.62 -5.00 -7.05
C PHE A 88 -13.26 -5.18 -5.66
N LEU A 89 -12.74 -4.47 -4.64
CA LEU A 89 -13.25 -4.55 -3.27
C LEU A 89 -14.68 -4.04 -3.12
N ALA A 90 -15.10 -3.08 -3.94
CA ALA A 90 -16.48 -2.59 -4.00
C ALA A 90 -17.42 -3.57 -4.72
N SER A 91 -16.91 -4.39 -5.64
CA SER A 91 -17.71 -5.33 -6.43
C SER A 91 -18.17 -6.58 -5.66
N ASN A 92 -19.08 -7.34 -6.27
CA ASN A 92 -19.54 -8.64 -5.77
C ASN A 92 -18.45 -9.73 -5.76
N HIS A 93 -17.37 -9.55 -6.52
CA HIS A 93 -16.23 -10.49 -6.48
C HIS A 93 -15.55 -10.52 -5.11
N ALA A 94 -15.66 -9.43 -4.34
CA ALA A 94 -15.14 -9.32 -2.98
C ALA A 94 -16.24 -9.47 -1.90
N ARG A 95 -17.38 -10.12 -2.23
CA ARG A 95 -18.52 -10.24 -1.28
C ARG A 95 -18.17 -10.90 0.05
N TRP A 96 -17.09 -11.68 0.11
CA TRP A 96 -16.63 -12.37 1.32
C TRP A 96 -15.42 -11.70 1.98
N MET A 97 -15.12 -10.47 1.60
CA MET A 97 -13.98 -9.70 2.12
C MET A 97 -14.48 -8.48 2.89
N THR A 98 -14.20 -8.46 4.21
CA THR A 98 -14.36 -7.30 5.10
C THR A 98 -13.19 -7.26 6.08
N GLY A 99 -12.81 -6.07 6.56
CA GLY A 99 -11.66 -5.84 7.42
C GLY A 99 -10.30 -6.00 6.72
N VAL A 100 -10.27 -6.24 5.40
CA VAL A 100 -9.03 -6.50 4.66
C VAL A 100 -8.21 -5.23 4.55
N ILE A 101 -6.91 -5.38 4.81
CA ILE A 101 -5.89 -4.39 4.55
C ILE A 101 -5.09 -4.89 3.36
N LEU A 102 -5.36 -4.35 2.17
CA LEU A 102 -4.84 -4.84 0.89
C LEU A 102 -3.69 -3.94 0.40
N PRO A 103 -2.42 -4.38 0.48
CA PRO A 103 -1.32 -3.70 -0.19
C PRO A 103 -1.49 -3.74 -1.70
N VAL A 104 -1.28 -2.60 -2.36
CA VAL A 104 -1.20 -2.46 -3.82
C VAL A 104 0.07 -1.67 -4.11
N ASP A 105 1.19 -2.37 -4.10
CA ASP A 105 2.48 -1.71 -3.84
C ASP A 105 3.66 -2.31 -4.62
N ALA A 106 3.38 -3.08 -5.67
CA ALA A 106 4.40 -3.74 -6.48
C ALA A 106 5.41 -4.56 -5.64
N GLY A 107 4.96 -5.08 -4.49
CA GLY A 107 5.75 -5.94 -3.61
C GLY A 107 6.62 -5.19 -2.61
N THR A 108 6.50 -3.87 -2.47
CA THR A 108 7.27 -3.07 -1.50
C THR A 108 7.16 -3.61 -0.06
N THR A 109 6.04 -4.20 0.36
CA THR A 109 5.85 -4.77 1.71
C THR A 109 6.20 -6.25 1.81
N ALA A 110 6.47 -6.94 0.71
CA ALA A 110 6.60 -8.40 0.70
C ALA A 110 7.97 -8.90 1.21
N ALA A 111 9.02 -8.08 1.17
CA ALA A 111 10.36 -8.45 1.63
C ALA A 111 11.09 -7.28 2.30
N VAL A 112 12.04 -7.61 3.19
CA VAL A 112 13.00 -6.66 3.76
C VAL A 112 14.24 -6.62 2.87
N GLY A 113 14.43 -5.51 2.14
CA GLY A 113 15.60 -5.30 1.30
C GLY A 113 15.46 -5.89 -0.11
N ILE A 114 15.71 -5.05 -1.11
CA ILE A 114 15.68 -5.40 -2.53
C ILE A 114 17.13 -5.32 -2.97
N GLY A 115 17.85 -6.45 -2.94
CA GLY A 115 19.28 -6.44 -3.21
C GLY A 115 20.10 -7.55 -2.54
N MET A 116 19.48 -8.50 -1.84
CA MET A 116 20.21 -9.69 -1.41
C MET A 116 20.55 -10.53 -2.64
N VAL A 117 21.80 -10.47 -3.07
CA VAL A 117 22.32 -11.32 -4.15
C VAL A 117 22.18 -12.78 -3.72
N LYS A 118 21.73 -13.64 -4.63
CA LYS A 118 21.56 -15.08 -4.35
C LYS A 118 22.83 -15.73 -3.80
N ALA A 119 24.01 -15.21 -4.16
CA ALA A 119 25.31 -15.61 -3.64
C ALA A 119 25.52 -15.34 -2.14
N ALA A 120 24.73 -14.44 -1.53
CA ALA A 120 24.72 -14.21 -0.09
C ALA A 120 23.77 -15.16 0.66
N SER A 121 22.98 -15.99 -0.04
CA SER A 121 22.15 -17.01 0.58
C SER A 121 22.93 -18.30 0.77
N VAL A 122 23.02 -18.77 2.01
CA VAL A 122 23.65 -20.07 2.34
C VAL A 122 22.72 -21.26 2.08
N ASN A 123 21.43 -21.01 1.90
CA ASN A 123 20.41 -22.00 1.55
C ASN A 123 19.71 -21.49 0.29
N GLY A 124 19.94 -22.16 -0.84
CA GLY A 124 19.54 -21.69 -2.18
C GLY A 124 18.05 -21.51 -2.41
#